data_AF-A0A519RTB2-F1
#
_entry.id   AF-A0A519RTB2-F1
#
_cell.length_a   1.000
_cell.length_b   1.000
_cell.length_c   1.000
_cell.angle_alpha   90.00
_cell.angle_beta   90.00
_cell.angle_gamma   90.00
#
_symmetry.space_group_name_H-M   'P 1'
#
loop_
_entity.id
_entity.type
_entity.pdbx_description
1 polymer ?
#
loop_
_entity_poly.entity_id
_entity_poly.type
_entity_poly.pdbx_seq_one_letter_code
_entity_poly.pdbx_strand_id
1 'polypeptide(L)'
;MVKYFGNFKTTKRNISVLMIDHINIDLKNHEHKVEEALNLLENQSYVQRNGEIYEFLTDDEKDVEEEIKNTTIDDQAITQTLKEILFDEIIRDNKLKYLENKQDYEFSSKIDGTTLGREKELEIEIITESYHSYDNVSFLQSQTMGSAGIKIVLPSNAIFMKDLKMYLKTDKYNKQNQSTSNRPEVKRILQEKGMQNAERRRNLIILANTALASSTVYLNGAKLELGQVSDGRTLVFNAFQNLIKTVYANLRMLGSIQFSEDTFKQVIAGKMDDLFGADDETITEAEAEILMIINRRKNQSDRTSLNDLKTFFSKRPYGWYQNAIWTIVAKLYKRGKIEIKRDSNVLEDIDVIQALLNSNGFSNTLLEPQAVIDPRLVKQLKTVYAEAFNENCSFNDAKDVANAFKGKLKELHAEISQLLARQSDLPFLSSLLGFKETISNANVFPYMNS
;
A
#
# COMPACT_ATOMS: atom_id res chain seq x y z
N MET A 1 25.58 10.95 -54.29
CA MET A 1 25.20 9.58 -53.88
C MET A 1 26.23 9.06 -52.89
N VAL A 2 26.01 9.26 -51.58
CA VAL A 2 26.97 8.82 -50.54
C VAL A 2 26.55 7.49 -49.90
N LYS A 3 25.35 6.96 -50.24
CA LYS A 3 24.83 5.66 -49.75
C LYS A 3 25.81 4.49 -49.94
N TYR A 4 26.55 4.49 -51.05
CA TYR A 4 27.50 3.43 -51.39
C TYR A 4 28.93 3.69 -50.90
N PHE A 5 29.17 4.77 -50.14
CA PHE A 5 30.50 5.15 -49.68
C PHE A 5 30.64 4.92 -48.17
N GLY A 6 31.00 3.70 -47.78
CA GLY A 6 31.02 3.25 -46.37
C GLY A 6 31.98 4.00 -45.44
N ASN A 7 32.95 4.75 -45.97
CA ASN A 7 33.89 5.55 -45.18
C ASN A 7 33.35 6.93 -44.78
N PHE A 8 32.18 7.34 -45.30
CA PHE A 8 31.56 8.62 -44.97
C PHE A 8 30.34 8.43 -44.09
N LYS A 9 30.41 8.91 -42.85
CA LYS A 9 29.24 8.95 -41.97
C LYS A 9 28.35 10.11 -42.41
N THR A 10 27.16 9.83 -42.91
CA THR A 10 26.17 10.81 -43.39
C THR A 10 25.44 11.51 -42.25
N THR A 11 26.19 12.09 -41.32
CA THR A 11 25.61 12.93 -40.26
C THR A 11 25.20 14.30 -40.80
N LYS A 12 24.24 14.97 -40.15
CA LYS A 12 23.84 16.35 -40.50
C LYS A 12 25.06 17.26 -40.70
N ARG A 13 26.02 17.21 -39.78
CA ARG A 13 27.26 17.99 -39.84
C ARG A 13 28.11 17.63 -41.06
N ASN A 14 28.35 16.35 -41.31
CA ASN A 14 29.17 15.92 -42.44
C ASN A 14 28.52 16.24 -43.78
N ILE A 15 27.19 16.08 -43.88
CA ILE A 15 26.41 16.50 -45.05
C ILE A 15 26.51 18.03 -45.23
N SER A 16 26.36 18.80 -44.15
CA SER A 16 26.47 20.26 -44.21
C SER A 16 27.83 20.71 -44.74
N VAL A 17 28.91 20.09 -44.26
CA VAL A 17 30.29 20.35 -44.73
C VAL A 17 30.47 19.98 -46.20
N LEU A 18 29.94 18.83 -46.64
CA LEU A 18 30.01 18.40 -48.04
C LEU A 18 29.28 19.37 -48.98
N MET A 19 28.23 20.03 -48.50
CA MET A 19 27.37 20.93 -49.28
C MET A 19 27.82 22.40 -49.25
N ILE A 20 28.99 22.70 -48.68
CA ILE A 20 29.57 24.05 -48.75
C ILE A 20 30.06 24.31 -50.17
N ASP A 21 29.50 25.32 -50.81
CA ASP A 21 29.76 25.70 -52.20
C ASP A 21 30.66 26.95 -52.34
N HIS A 22 30.81 27.78 -51.29
CA HIS A 22 31.67 28.96 -51.28
C HIS A 22 32.26 29.30 -49.89
N ILE A 23 33.42 29.97 -49.89
CA ILE A 23 34.21 30.28 -48.66
C ILE A 23 33.52 31.28 -47.72
N ASN A 24 32.69 32.19 -48.25
CA ASN A 24 32.05 33.26 -47.48
C ASN A 24 30.64 32.90 -46.97
N ILE A 25 30.31 31.61 -46.86
CA ILE A 25 28.98 31.18 -46.43
C ILE A 25 28.77 31.38 -44.92
N ASP A 26 27.59 31.83 -44.52
CA ASP A 26 27.18 31.80 -43.11
C ASP A 26 26.90 30.35 -42.70
N LEU A 27 27.84 29.75 -41.96
CA LEU A 27 27.78 28.38 -41.51
C LEU A 27 26.50 28.06 -40.73
N LYS A 28 26.00 28.99 -39.90
CA LYS A 28 24.83 28.74 -39.05
C LYS A 28 23.55 28.71 -39.87
N ASN A 29 23.42 29.64 -40.82
CA ASN A 29 22.29 29.67 -41.74
C ASN A 29 22.31 28.48 -42.72
N HIS A 30 23.50 28.07 -43.18
CA HIS A 30 23.68 26.90 -44.03
C HIS A 30 23.26 25.60 -43.32
N GLU A 31 23.73 25.38 -42.10
CA GLU A 31 23.34 24.21 -41.30
C GLU A 31 21.82 24.13 -41.07
N HIS A 32 21.16 25.27 -40.89
CA HIS A 32 19.70 25.35 -40.77
C HIS A 32 18.99 24.95 -42.06
N LYS A 33 19.45 25.46 -43.23
CA LYS A 33 18.88 25.08 -44.53
C LYS A 33 19.06 23.60 -44.84
N VAL A 34 20.22 23.03 -44.50
CA VAL A 34 20.47 21.59 -44.67
C VAL A 34 19.56 20.78 -43.77
N GLU A 35 19.30 21.22 -42.54
CA GLU A 35 18.33 20.59 -41.63
C GLU A 35 16.91 20.61 -42.19
N GLU A 36 16.43 21.75 -42.67
CA GLU A 36 15.10 21.86 -43.28
C GLU A 36 14.96 20.95 -44.50
N ALA A 37 16.00 20.88 -45.36
CA ALA A 37 16.01 20.00 -46.51
C ALA A 37 16.01 18.52 -46.11
N LEU A 38 16.81 18.12 -45.11
CA LEU A 38 16.82 16.75 -44.58
C LEU A 38 15.47 16.38 -43.96
N ASN A 39 14.86 17.28 -43.19
CA ASN A 39 13.53 17.10 -42.62
C ASN A 39 12.46 16.94 -43.71
N LEU A 40 12.54 17.72 -44.78
CA LEU A 40 11.64 17.61 -45.93
C LEU A 40 11.78 16.25 -46.63
N LEU A 41 13.02 15.82 -46.89
CA LEU A 41 13.31 14.53 -47.51
C LEU A 41 12.87 13.35 -46.62
N GLU A 42 13.01 13.46 -45.29
CA GLU A 42 12.55 12.46 -44.34
C GLU A 42 11.02 12.37 -44.31
N ASN A 43 10.34 13.53 -44.33
CA ASN A 43 8.89 13.59 -44.41
C ASN A 43 8.37 12.93 -45.70
N GLN A 44 9.03 13.19 -46.83
CA GLN A 44 8.71 12.61 -48.14
C GLN A 44 9.23 11.18 -48.37
N SER A 45 9.78 10.52 -47.34
CA SER A 45 10.29 9.14 -47.41
C SER A 45 11.42 8.94 -48.45
N TYR A 46 12.19 9.99 -48.77
CA TYR A 46 13.38 9.86 -49.63
C TYR A 46 14.63 9.49 -48.84
N VAL A 47 14.69 9.93 -47.58
CA VAL A 47 15.76 9.57 -46.65
C VAL A 47 15.17 9.03 -45.36
N GLN A 48 15.92 8.16 -44.71
CA GLN A 48 15.65 7.70 -43.36
C GLN A 48 16.76 8.17 -42.42
N ARG A 49 16.38 8.54 -41.20
CA ARG A 49 17.30 8.81 -40.11
C ARG A 49 17.46 7.58 -39.22
N ASN A 50 18.69 7.11 -39.05
CA ASN A 50 19.05 6.11 -38.04
C ASN A 50 20.04 6.70 -37.04
N GLY A 51 19.53 7.13 -35.88
CA GLY A 51 20.29 7.94 -34.92
C GLY A 51 20.70 9.28 -35.54
N GLU A 52 22.02 9.46 -35.75
CA GLU A 52 22.59 10.67 -36.35
C GLU A 52 22.84 10.56 -37.86
N ILE A 53 22.62 9.37 -38.46
CA ILE A 53 23.01 9.05 -39.84
C ILE A 53 21.78 9.12 -40.75
N TYR A 54 21.90 9.81 -41.89
CA TYR A 54 20.86 9.89 -42.92
C TYR A 54 21.20 8.98 -44.10
N GLU A 55 20.25 8.15 -44.53
CA GLU A 55 20.43 7.23 -45.65
C GLU A 55 19.31 7.39 -46.67
N PHE A 56 19.64 7.38 -47.97
CA PHE A 56 18.63 7.40 -49.04
C PHE A 56 17.91 6.08 -49.10
N LEU A 57 16.60 6.08 -49.33
CA LEU A 57 15.81 4.86 -49.48
C LEU A 57 15.77 4.42 -50.95
N THR A 58 15.78 3.11 -51.20
CA THR A 58 15.40 2.54 -52.51
C THR A 58 13.89 2.62 -52.71
N ASP A 59 13.40 2.36 -53.93
CA ASP A 59 11.95 2.34 -54.21
C ASP A 59 11.22 1.32 -53.32
N ASP A 60 11.71 0.08 -53.22
CA ASP A 60 11.15 -0.94 -52.31
C ASP A 60 11.19 -0.49 -50.83
N GLU A 61 12.25 0.23 -50.40
CA GLU A 61 12.38 0.74 -49.03
C GLU A 61 11.42 1.91 -48.75
N LYS A 62 11.18 2.74 -49.77
CA LYS A 62 10.26 3.87 -49.72
C LYS A 62 8.81 3.41 -49.64
N ASP A 63 8.43 2.43 -50.45
CA ASP A 63 7.10 1.82 -50.42
C ASP A 63 6.79 1.28 -49.01
N VAL A 64 7.72 0.52 -48.43
CA VAL A 64 7.59 -0.01 -47.07
C VAL A 64 7.50 1.12 -46.02
N GLU A 65 8.31 2.18 -46.14
CA GLU A 65 8.28 3.32 -45.21
C GLU A 65 6.94 4.07 -45.27
N GLU A 66 6.38 4.27 -46.46
CA GLU A 66 5.07 4.90 -46.64
C GLU A 66 3.94 4.01 -46.07
N GLU A 67 3.98 2.70 -46.28
CA GLU A 67 3.02 1.76 -45.69
C GLU A 67 3.09 1.75 -44.15
N ILE A 68 4.28 1.80 -43.56
CA ILE A 68 4.46 1.94 -42.11
C ILE A 68 3.85 3.27 -41.63
N LYS A 69 4.15 4.40 -42.29
CA LYS A 69 3.60 5.71 -41.93
C LYS A 69 2.06 5.72 -41.99
N ASN A 70 1.48 5.04 -42.97
CA ASN A 70 0.03 4.93 -43.18
C ASN A 70 -0.65 3.87 -42.30
N THR A 71 0.11 3.05 -41.58
CA THR A 71 -0.44 2.07 -40.65
C THR A 71 -1.20 2.77 -39.52
N THR A 72 -2.44 2.34 -39.30
CA THR A 72 -3.28 2.85 -38.22
C THR A 72 -2.91 2.21 -36.89
N ILE A 73 -2.89 3.00 -35.82
CA ILE A 73 -2.65 2.54 -34.45
C ILE A 73 -3.86 2.89 -33.58
N ASP A 74 -4.11 2.05 -32.59
CA ASP A 74 -5.19 2.23 -31.62
C ASP A 74 -4.64 2.95 -30.38
N ASP A 75 -5.45 3.80 -29.77
CA ASP A 75 -5.07 4.54 -28.56
C ASP A 75 -4.85 3.58 -27.38
N GLN A 76 -5.58 2.46 -27.33
CA GLN A 76 -5.33 1.42 -26.33
C GLN A 76 -3.92 0.81 -26.46
N ALA A 77 -3.40 0.67 -27.68
CA ALA A 77 -2.05 0.19 -27.91
C ALA A 77 -1.00 1.20 -27.40
N ILE A 78 -1.28 2.50 -27.53
CA ILE A 78 -0.44 3.56 -26.97
C ILE A 78 -0.39 3.44 -25.45
N THR A 79 -1.54 3.38 -24.78
CA THR A 79 -1.60 3.24 -23.32
C THR A 79 -0.90 1.97 -22.83
N GLN A 80 -1.07 0.85 -23.54
CA GLN A 80 -0.44 -0.41 -23.19
C GLN A 80 1.09 -0.37 -23.35
N THR A 81 1.62 0.24 -24.42
CA THR A 81 3.07 0.42 -24.57
C THR A 81 3.63 1.41 -23.55
N LEU A 82 2.90 2.48 -23.21
CA LEU A 82 3.30 3.39 -22.14
C LEU A 82 3.36 2.68 -20.78
N LYS A 83 2.40 1.80 -20.47
CA LYS A 83 2.45 0.94 -19.29
C LYS A 83 3.74 0.12 -19.26
N GLU A 84 4.04 -0.57 -20.36
CA GLU A 84 5.23 -1.43 -20.44
C GLU A 84 6.51 -0.63 -20.21
N ILE A 85 6.63 0.56 -20.80
CA ILE A 85 7.82 1.41 -20.64
C ILE A 85 7.90 2.00 -19.22
N LEU A 86 6.82 2.64 -18.75
CA LEU A 86 6.85 3.43 -17.51
C LEU A 86 6.77 2.55 -16.26
N PHE A 87 5.82 1.62 -16.22
CA PHE A 87 5.58 0.77 -15.05
C PHE A 87 6.41 -0.51 -15.08
N ASP A 88 6.46 -1.23 -16.21
CA ASP A 88 7.10 -2.56 -16.23
C ASP A 88 8.64 -2.47 -16.37
N GLU A 89 9.16 -1.52 -17.16
CA GLU A 89 10.62 -1.40 -17.43
C GLU A 89 11.35 -0.40 -16.51
N ILE A 90 10.75 0.78 -16.26
CA ILE A 90 11.37 1.85 -15.44
C ILE A 90 11.07 1.64 -13.95
N ILE A 91 9.79 1.63 -13.57
CA ILE A 91 9.39 1.46 -12.15
C ILE A 91 9.60 0.02 -11.69
N ARG A 92 9.29 -0.98 -12.52
CA ARG A 92 9.44 -2.45 -12.35
C ARG A 92 8.63 -3.12 -11.25
N ASP A 93 8.25 -2.38 -10.21
CA ASP A 93 7.58 -2.93 -9.04
C ASP A 93 6.13 -2.43 -8.96
N ASN A 94 5.21 -3.35 -8.63
CA ASN A 94 3.80 -3.04 -8.33
C ASN A 94 3.55 -2.68 -6.85
N LYS A 95 4.61 -2.70 -6.05
CA LYS A 95 4.62 -2.35 -4.64
C LYS A 95 5.92 -1.63 -4.31
N LEU A 96 5.85 -0.61 -3.47
CA LEU A 96 7.02 0.16 -3.07
C LEU A 96 7.18 0.14 -1.56
N LYS A 97 8.42 0.07 -1.12
CA LYS A 97 8.77 0.04 0.30
C LYS A 97 8.64 1.42 0.92
N TYR A 98 7.96 1.52 2.06
CA TYR A 98 8.01 2.69 2.90
C TYR A 98 9.24 2.64 3.81
N LEU A 99 10.06 3.68 3.78
CA LEU A 99 11.37 3.66 4.43
C LEU A 99 11.29 3.58 5.95
N GLU A 100 10.31 4.24 6.58
CA GLU A 100 10.25 4.33 8.05
C GLU A 100 9.91 2.98 8.71
N ASN A 101 9.00 2.19 8.11
CA ASN A 101 8.59 0.89 8.67
C ASN A 101 9.10 -0.32 7.88
N LYS A 102 9.82 -0.09 6.76
CA LYS A 102 10.36 -1.09 5.83
C LYS A 102 9.31 -2.02 5.19
N GLN A 103 8.03 -1.65 5.20
CA GLN A 103 6.94 -2.44 4.62
C GLN A 103 6.69 -2.07 3.17
N ASP A 104 6.30 -3.08 2.37
CA ASP A 104 5.87 -2.86 0.99
C ASP A 104 4.39 -2.52 0.94
N TYR A 105 4.04 -1.47 0.19
CA TYR A 105 2.66 -1.08 -0.08
C TYR A 105 2.38 -1.19 -1.57
N GLU A 106 1.29 -1.88 -1.91
CA GLU A 106 0.81 -2.03 -3.28
C GLU A 106 0.09 -0.76 -3.75
N PHE A 107 0.15 -0.47 -5.05
CA PHE A 107 -0.53 0.67 -5.65
C PHE A 107 -1.19 0.31 -7.00
N SER A 108 -2.19 1.11 -7.37
CA SER A 108 -2.82 1.09 -8.70
C SER A 108 -1.99 1.93 -9.65
N SER A 109 -1.60 1.34 -10.79
CA SER A 109 -1.00 2.08 -11.90
C SER A 109 -2.09 2.71 -12.75
N LYS A 110 -1.97 4.00 -13.07
CA LYS A 110 -2.88 4.70 -14.00
C LYS A 110 -2.08 5.51 -15.03
N ILE A 111 -2.62 5.63 -16.24
CA ILE A 111 -2.09 6.51 -17.29
C ILE A 111 -3.27 7.28 -17.89
N ASP A 112 -3.19 8.60 -17.91
CA ASP A 112 -4.18 9.48 -18.55
C ASP A 112 -5.63 9.15 -18.14
N GLY A 113 -5.87 8.85 -16.86
CA GLY A 113 -7.17 8.45 -16.30
C GLY A 113 -7.54 6.97 -16.46
N THR A 114 -6.77 6.18 -17.23
CA THR A 114 -7.02 4.75 -17.44
C THR A 114 -6.32 3.90 -16.37
N THR A 115 -7.08 3.08 -15.65
CA THR A 115 -6.54 2.13 -14.66
C THR A 115 -5.91 0.92 -15.33
N LEU A 116 -4.70 0.57 -14.90
CA LEU A 116 -3.89 -0.52 -15.44
C LEU A 116 -3.82 -1.66 -14.42
N GLY A 117 -4.69 -2.67 -14.59
CA GLY A 117 -4.71 -3.86 -13.76
C GLY A 117 -5.71 -3.80 -12.60
N ARG A 118 -5.34 -4.37 -11.44
CA ARG A 118 -6.23 -4.46 -10.28
C ARG A 118 -6.15 -3.19 -9.44
N GLU A 119 -7.32 -2.67 -9.07
CA GLU A 119 -7.40 -1.52 -8.16
C GLU A 119 -6.94 -1.86 -6.74
N LYS A 120 -6.24 -0.90 -6.17
CA LYS A 120 -5.66 -0.82 -4.84
C LYS A 120 -5.96 0.56 -4.26
N GLU A 121 -5.83 0.67 -2.95
CA GLU A 121 -6.15 1.92 -2.25
C GLU A 121 -5.21 3.07 -2.65
N LEU A 122 -3.90 2.82 -2.73
CA LEU A 122 -2.92 3.81 -3.19
C LEU A 122 -2.88 3.85 -4.72
N GLU A 123 -2.68 5.04 -5.30
CA GLU A 123 -2.65 5.20 -6.76
C GLU A 123 -1.45 6.03 -7.22
N ILE A 124 -0.84 5.60 -8.34
CA ILE A 124 0.18 6.36 -9.06
C ILE A 124 -0.33 6.56 -10.48
N GLU A 125 -0.66 7.79 -10.82
CA GLU A 125 -1.12 8.18 -12.14
C GLU A 125 -0.04 8.97 -12.87
N ILE A 126 0.34 8.53 -14.06
CA ILE A 126 1.24 9.26 -14.95
C ILE A 126 0.39 9.97 -16.02
N ILE A 127 0.57 11.28 -16.14
CA ILE A 127 -0.15 12.13 -17.09
C ILE A 127 0.80 12.49 -18.23
N THR A 128 0.39 12.17 -19.45
CA THR A 128 1.08 12.51 -20.69
C THR A 128 0.42 13.70 -21.38
N GLU A 129 1.09 14.29 -22.37
CA GLU A 129 0.55 15.35 -23.22
C GLU A 129 -0.72 14.96 -23.97
N SER A 130 -1.03 13.67 -24.08
CA SER A 130 -2.27 13.21 -24.74
C SER A 130 -3.49 13.37 -23.84
N TYR A 131 -3.30 13.68 -22.55
CA TYR A 131 -4.40 13.89 -21.62
C TYR A 131 -5.16 15.18 -21.93
N HIS A 132 -6.50 15.09 -21.99
CA HIS A 132 -7.36 16.21 -22.40
C HIS A 132 -7.22 17.48 -21.53
N SER A 133 -6.80 17.33 -20.27
CA SER A 133 -6.61 18.43 -19.32
C SER A 133 -5.14 18.61 -18.93
N TYR A 134 -4.20 18.22 -19.79
CA TYR A 134 -2.76 18.30 -19.53
C TYR A 134 -2.31 19.69 -19.03
N ASP A 135 -2.76 20.77 -19.69
CA ASP A 135 -2.37 22.15 -19.34
C ASP A 135 -3.16 22.73 -18.14
N ASN A 136 -4.21 22.06 -17.67
CA ASN A 136 -5.06 22.56 -16.60
C ASN A 136 -4.52 22.13 -15.22
N VAL A 137 -3.49 22.84 -14.76
CA VAL A 137 -2.83 22.57 -13.47
C VAL A 137 -3.82 22.55 -12.30
N SER A 138 -4.75 23.51 -12.23
CA SER A 138 -5.73 23.58 -11.16
C SER A 138 -6.66 22.37 -11.13
N PHE A 139 -7.06 21.86 -12.31
CA PHE A 139 -7.85 20.65 -12.41
C PHE A 139 -7.06 19.42 -11.94
N LEU A 140 -5.81 19.26 -12.39
CA LEU A 140 -4.94 18.17 -11.95
C LEU A 140 -4.71 18.18 -10.44
N GLN A 141 -4.45 19.35 -9.86
CA GLN A 141 -4.34 19.53 -8.40
C GLN A 141 -5.64 19.15 -7.69
N SER A 142 -6.79 19.67 -8.14
CA SER A 142 -8.08 19.40 -7.51
C SER A 142 -8.44 17.91 -7.45
N GLN A 143 -8.07 17.14 -8.48
CA GLN A 143 -8.29 15.69 -8.52
C GLN A 143 -7.44 14.91 -7.52
N THR A 144 -6.35 15.49 -7.03
CA THR A 144 -5.52 14.88 -5.98
C THR A 144 -6.02 15.20 -4.57
N MET A 145 -6.99 16.14 -4.42
CA MET A 145 -7.51 16.52 -3.11
C MET A 145 -8.41 15.40 -2.53
N GLY A 146 -8.04 14.88 -1.35
CA GLY A 146 -8.80 13.81 -0.69
C GLY A 146 -8.75 12.43 -1.39
N SER A 147 -8.01 12.32 -2.50
CA SER A 147 -7.72 11.05 -3.14
C SER A 147 -6.53 10.37 -2.47
N ALA A 148 -6.42 9.05 -2.65
CA ALA A 148 -5.30 8.26 -2.16
C ALA A 148 -4.21 8.08 -3.24
N GLY A 149 -4.05 9.08 -4.12
CA GLY A 149 -3.17 8.98 -5.28
C GLY A 149 -2.30 10.20 -5.52
N ILE A 150 -1.19 9.97 -6.24
CA ILE A 150 -0.36 11.03 -6.82
C ILE A 150 -0.58 11.12 -8.32
N LYS A 151 -0.46 12.33 -8.86
CA LYS A 151 -0.35 12.57 -10.31
C LYS A 151 1.06 13.03 -10.65
N ILE A 152 1.68 12.35 -11.60
CA ILE A 152 3.02 12.64 -12.11
C ILE A 152 2.86 13.13 -13.56
N VAL A 153 3.06 14.42 -13.78
CA VAL A 153 2.90 15.05 -15.09
C VAL A 153 4.22 15.05 -15.82
N LEU A 154 4.30 14.27 -16.90
CA LEU A 154 5.48 14.23 -17.77
C LEU A 154 5.64 15.57 -18.49
N PRO A 155 6.87 16.05 -18.70
CA PRO A 155 7.11 17.27 -19.47
C PRO A 155 6.88 17.05 -20.97
N SER A 156 6.31 18.09 -21.59
CA SER A 156 6.58 18.61 -22.94
C SER A 156 7.64 17.89 -23.80
N ASN A 157 7.37 16.79 -24.51
CA ASN A 157 8.30 16.17 -25.46
C ASN A 157 7.59 15.63 -26.71
N ALA A 158 7.48 16.49 -27.72
CA ALA A 158 6.93 16.14 -29.03
C ALA A 158 7.67 14.98 -29.73
N ILE A 159 8.97 14.78 -29.46
CA ILE A 159 9.76 13.70 -30.07
C ILE A 159 9.33 12.36 -29.47
N PHE A 160 9.12 12.30 -28.16
CA PHE A 160 8.75 11.07 -27.47
C PHE A 160 7.45 10.46 -28.00
N MET A 161 6.39 11.27 -28.09
CA MET A 161 5.09 10.78 -28.60
C MET A 161 5.14 10.43 -30.09
N LYS A 162 5.92 11.17 -30.90
CA LYS A 162 6.12 10.85 -32.32
C LYS A 162 6.82 9.49 -32.47
N ASP A 163 7.91 9.28 -31.75
CA ASP A 163 8.70 8.04 -31.80
C ASP A 163 7.92 6.85 -31.25
N LEU A 164 7.10 7.04 -30.21
CA LEU A 164 6.21 6.01 -29.67
C LEU A 164 5.18 5.56 -30.72
N LYS A 165 4.52 6.51 -31.39
CA LYS A 165 3.56 6.19 -32.46
C LYS A 165 4.26 5.49 -33.63
N MET A 166 5.45 5.95 -34.03
CA MET A 166 6.24 5.31 -35.09
C MET A 166 6.69 3.91 -34.70
N TYR A 167 7.06 3.69 -33.44
CA TYR A 167 7.40 2.38 -32.90
C TYR A 167 6.23 1.39 -33.05
N LEU A 168 5.04 1.81 -32.63
CA LEU A 168 3.82 1.00 -32.72
C LEU A 168 3.43 0.69 -34.16
N LYS A 169 3.48 1.69 -35.04
CA LYS A 169 3.23 1.51 -36.48
C LYS A 169 4.17 0.49 -37.09
N THR A 170 5.47 0.64 -36.83
CA THR A 170 6.50 -0.26 -37.36
C THR A 170 6.34 -1.69 -36.83
N ASP A 171 6.06 -1.85 -35.53
CA ASP A 171 5.86 -3.17 -34.91
C ASP A 171 4.61 -3.88 -35.48
N LYS A 172 3.49 -3.16 -35.58
CA LYS A 172 2.24 -3.68 -36.16
C LYS A 172 2.43 -4.08 -37.61
N TYR A 173 3.03 -3.21 -38.43
CA TYR A 173 3.29 -3.47 -39.84
C TYR A 173 4.22 -4.67 -40.02
N ASN A 174 5.33 -4.73 -39.27
CA ASN A 174 6.27 -5.86 -39.35
C ASN A 174 5.60 -7.19 -38.99
N LYS A 175 4.77 -7.23 -37.94
CA LYS A 175 4.05 -8.44 -37.54
C LYS A 175 3.05 -8.91 -38.60
N GLN A 176 2.38 -7.98 -39.28
CA GLN A 176 1.40 -8.31 -40.32
C GLN A 176 2.05 -8.77 -41.63
N ASN A 177 3.23 -8.24 -41.96
CA ASN A 177 3.89 -8.48 -43.24
C ASN A 177 5.04 -9.50 -43.19
N GLN A 178 5.28 -10.17 -42.05
CA GLN A 178 6.23 -11.28 -41.96
C GLN A 178 5.66 -12.55 -42.62
N SER A 179 5.93 -12.73 -43.93
CA SER A 179 5.54 -13.92 -44.69
C SER A 179 6.74 -14.61 -45.36
N THR A 180 6.72 -15.95 -45.37
CA THR A 180 7.71 -16.76 -46.09
C THR A 180 7.61 -16.61 -47.61
N SER A 181 6.49 -16.09 -48.13
CA SER A 181 6.28 -15.82 -49.56
C SER A 181 6.88 -14.50 -50.04
N ASN A 182 7.37 -13.64 -49.13
CA ASN A 182 7.93 -12.35 -49.53
C ASN A 182 9.22 -12.50 -50.32
N ARG A 183 9.44 -11.57 -51.25
CA ARG A 183 10.71 -11.38 -51.97
C ARG A 183 11.89 -11.26 -50.98
N PRO A 184 13.09 -11.78 -51.30
CA PRO A 184 14.27 -11.68 -50.42
C PRO A 184 14.60 -10.24 -50.01
N GLU A 185 14.42 -9.27 -50.90
CA GLU A 185 14.70 -7.85 -50.64
C GLU A 185 13.74 -7.29 -49.60
N VAL A 186 12.43 -7.56 -49.74
CA VAL A 186 11.40 -7.15 -48.78
C VAL A 186 11.62 -7.80 -47.42
N LYS A 187 12.01 -9.09 -47.39
CA LYS A 187 12.38 -9.77 -46.14
C LYS A 187 13.55 -9.07 -45.44
N ARG A 188 14.59 -8.70 -46.19
CA ARG A 188 15.74 -7.95 -45.67
C ARG A 188 15.31 -6.60 -45.09
N ILE A 189 14.46 -5.86 -45.81
CA ILE A 189 13.94 -4.56 -45.37
C ILE A 189 13.13 -4.71 -44.07
N LEU A 190 12.19 -5.67 -44.00
CA LEU A 190 11.39 -5.90 -42.79
C LEU A 190 12.27 -6.27 -41.59
N GLN A 191 13.31 -7.09 -41.80
CA GLN A 191 14.27 -7.44 -40.75
C GLN A 191 15.04 -6.21 -40.26
N GLU A 192 15.51 -5.37 -41.18
CA GLU A 192 16.22 -4.13 -40.86
C GLU A 192 15.33 -3.12 -40.11
N LYS A 193 14.08 -2.92 -40.56
CA LYS A 193 13.09 -2.12 -39.85
C LYS A 193 12.82 -2.67 -38.46
N GLY A 194 12.78 -4.00 -38.31
CA GLY A 194 12.66 -4.66 -37.00
C GLY A 194 13.81 -4.33 -36.06
N MET A 195 15.05 -4.38 -36.56
CA MET A 195 16.25 -4.02 -35.79
C MET A 195 16.24 -2.54 -35.37
N GLN A 196 15.95 -1.63 -36.30
CA GLN A 196 15.82 -0.20 -36.02
C GLN A 196 14.69 0.08 -35.02
N ASN A 197 13.59 -0.68 -35.08
CA ASN A 197 12.49 -0.52 -34.15
C ASN A 197 12.85 -0.98 -32.72
N ALA A 198 13.70 -2.00 -32.59
CA ALA A 198 14.25 -2.41 -31.31
C ALA A 198 15.17 -1.34 -30.70
N GLU A 199 15.98 -0.67 -31.52
CA GLU A 199 16.78 0.49 -31.08
C GLU A 199 15.88 1.68 -30.69
N ARG A 200 14.84 1.96 -31.47
CA ARG A 200 13.82 2.98 -31.14
C ARG A 200 13.19 2.70 -29.77
N ARG A 201 12.83 1.46 -29.47
CA ARG A 201 12.30 1.08 -28.15
C ARG A 201 13.30 1.37 -27.02
N ARG A 202 14.59 1.06 -27.21
CA ARG A 202 15.63 1.37 -26.20
C ARG A 202 15.74 2.87 -25.96
N ASN A 203 15.72 3.68 -27.03
CA ASN A 203 15.76 5.14 -26.93
C ASN A 203 14.50 5.69 -26.25
N LEU A 204 13.32 5.14 -26.55
CA LEU A 204 12.07 5.51 -25.88
C LEU A 204 12.14 5.27 -24.36
N ILE A 205 12.73 4.17 -23.91
CA ILE A 205 12.92 3.90 -22.48
C ILE A 205 13.83 4.95 -21.83
N ILE A 206 14.93 5.32 -22.49
CA ILE A 206 15.85 6.36 -21.99
C ILE A 206 15.12 7.70 -21.88
N LEU A 207 14.42 8.12 -22.95
CA LEU A 207 13.66 9.37 -22.98
C LEU A 207 12.55 9.39 -21.93
N ALA A 208 11.80 8.30 -21.79
CA ALA A 208 10.76 8.16 -20.77
C ALA A 208 11.34 8.25 -19.36
N ASN A 209 12.50 7.63 -19.10
CA ASN A 209 13.13 7.72 -17.79
C ASN A 209 13.57 9.16 -17.47
N THR A 210 14.15 9.87 -18.44
CA THR A 210 14.51 11.28 -18.28
C THR A 210 13.28 12.19 -18.10
N ALA A 211 12.21 11.95 -18.86
CA ALA A 211 10.95 12.68 -18.70
C ALA A 211 10.33 12.43 -17.33
N LEU A 212 10.32 11.19 -16.86
CA LEU A 212 9.81 10.82 -15.54
C LEU A 212 10.64 11.45 -14.42
N ALA A 213 11.97 11.51 -14.55
CA ALA A 213 12.88 12.16 -13.59
C ALA A 213 12.67 13.69 -13.48
N SER A 214 12.20 14.33 -14.55
CA SER A 214 11.95 15.78 -14.65
C SER A 214 10.48 16.15 -14.52
N SER A 215 9.63 15.20 -14.13
CA SER A 215 8.18 15.38 -14.03
C SER A 215 7.76 16.24 -12.85
N THR A 216 6.61 16.90 -13.00
CA THR A 216 5.98 17.62 -11.88
C THR A 216 5.01 16.70 -11.16
N VAL A 217 5.13 16.59 -9.83
CA VAL A 217 4.27 15.73 -9.01
C VAL A 217 3.25 16.56 -8.25
N TYR A 218 1.99 16.13 -8.26
CA TYR A 218 0.91 16.69 -7.46
C TYR A 218 0.38 15.67 -6.46
N LEU A 219 0.14 16.13 -5.23
CA LEU A 219 -0.39 15.35 -4.12
C LEU A 219 -1.26 16.25 -3.24
N ASN A 220 -2.46 15.79 -2.89
CA ASN A 220 -3.39 16.45 -1.97
C ASN A 220 -3.63 17.95 -2.28
N GLY A 221 -3.82 18.28 -3.55
CA GLY A 221 -4.11 19.65 -4.02
C GLY A 221 -2.89 20.55 -4.22
N ALA A 222 -1.68 20.08 -3.91
CA ALA A 222 -0.46 20.87 -4.00
C ALA A 222 0.58 20.23 -4.91
N LYS A 223 1.48 21.07 -5.44
CA LYS A 223 2.71 20.59 -6.08
C LYS A 223 3.66 20.08 -5.01
N LEU A 224 4.20 18.87 -5.20
CA LEU A 224 5.20 18.30 -4.33
C LEU A 224 6.59 18.76 -4.79
N GLU A 225 7.32 19.45 -3.93
CA GLU A 225 8.68 19.89 -4.20
C GLU A 225 9.66 18.74 -3.91
N LEU A 226 9.91 17.94 -4.95
CA LEU A 226 10.96 16.94 -4.95
C LEU A 226 12.21 17.59 -5.55
N GLY A 227 13.37 17.44 -4.89
CA GLY A 227 14.64 17.92 -5.44
C GLY A 227 14.94 17.30 -6.82
N GLN A 228 15.90 17.86 -7.55
CA GLN A 228 16.31 17.29 -8.84
C GLN A 228 16.82 15.87 -8.65
N VAL A 229 16.27 14.94 -9.42
CA VAL A 229 16.67 13.53 -9.44
C VAL A 229 17.09 13.15 -10.85
N SER A 230 18.07 12.26 -10.96
CA SER A 230 18.61 11.81 -12.25
C SER A 230 17.84 10.64 -12.87
N ASP A 231 16.92 10.04 -12.11
CA ASP A 231 16.27 8.77 -12.47
C ASP A 231 14.78 8.79 -12.10
N GLY A 232 13.95 8.32 -13.03
CA GLY A 232 12.49 8.39 -12.91
C GLY A 232 11.94 7.47 -11.82
N ARG A 233 12.53 6.28 -11.63
CA ARG A 233 12.15 5.37 -10.54
C ARG A 233 12.39 6.01 -9.18
N THR A 234 13.49 6.75 -9.03
CA THR A 234 13.79 7.49 -7.80
C THR A 234 12.76 8.59 -7.53
N LEU A 235 12.32 9.33 -8.56
CA LEU A 235 11.25 10.33 -8.42
C LEU A 235 9.96 9.69 -7.89
N VAL A 236 9.52 8.61 -8.54
CA VAL A 236 8.30 7.87 -8.16
C VAL A 236 8.41 7.35 -6.73
N PHE A 237 9.56 6.79 -6.35
CA PHE A 237 9.79 6.28 -5.00
C PHE A 237 9.68 7.39 -3.95
N ASN A 238 10.30 8.55 -4.18
CA ASN A 238 10.25 9.69 -3.26
C ASN A 238 8.83 10.28 -3.16
N ALA A 239 8.13 10.40 -4.29
CA ALA A 239 6.72 10.80 -4.31
C ALA A 239 5.85 9.83 -3.49
N PHE A 240 6.11 8.52 -3.63
CA PHE A 240 5.38 7.48 -2.93
C PHE A 240 5.57 7.52 -1.41
N GLN A 241 6.76 7.89 -0.91
CA GLN A 241 6.98 8.11 0.53
C GLN A 241 6.04 9.21 1.08
N ASN A 242 5.86 10.29 0.32
CA ASN A 242 4.98 11.40 0.71
C ASN A 242 3.50 11.01 0.59
N LEU A 243 3.15 10.20 -0.41
CA LEU A 243 1.80 9.66 -0.56
C LEU A 243 1.39 8.86 0.67
N ILE A 244 2.24 7.93 1.12
CA ILE A 244 1.98 7.12 2.33
C ILE A 244 1.74 7.99 3.56
N LYS A 245 2.60 8.98 3.80
CA LYS A 245 2.46 9.91 4.94
C LYS A 245 1.13 10.67 4.91
N THR A 246 0.65 11.00 3.71
CA THR A 246 -0.56 11.79 3.52
C THR A 246 -1.82 10.94 3.66
N VAL A 247 -1.82 9.74 3.07
CA VAL A 247 -2.99 8.84 3.07
C VAL A 247 -3.12 8.11 4.41
N TYR A 248 -2.00 7.73 5.02
CA TYR A 248 -1.94 6.99 6.28
C TYR A 248 -1.45 7.87 7.43
N ALA A 249 -2.19 8.95 7.73
CA ALA A 249 -1.84 9.89 8.79
C ALA A 249 -1.67 9.23 10.17
N ASN A 250 -2.40 8.14 10.45
CA ASN A 250 -2.33 7.40 11.71
C ASN A 250 -1.23 6.33 11.72
N LEU A 251 -0.41 6.21 10.67
CA LEU A 251 0.74 5.31 10.67
C LEU A 251 1.78 5.71 11.71
N ARG A 252 1.88 7.02 12.02
CA ARG A 252 2.77 7.58 13.05
C ARG A 252 2.57 6.97 14.44
N MET A 253 1.37 6.44 14.73
CA MET A 253 1.04 5.80 16.01
C MET A 253 1.89 4.55 16.27
N LEU A 254 2.42 3.92 15.21
CA LEU A 254 3.30 2.76 15.31
C LEU A 254 4.76 3.13 15.68
N GLY A 255 5.12 4.41 15.59
CA GLY A 255 6.49 4.89 15.75
C GLY A 255 7.45 4.29 14.71
N SER A 256 8.73 4.22 15.05
CA SER A 256 9.80 3.69 14.18
C SER A 256 10.07 2.19 14.39
N ILE A 257 9.18 1.48 15.07
CA ILE A 257 9.38 0.09 15.45
C ILE A 257 9.03 -0.83 14.28
N GLN A 258 9.93 -1.78 14.01
CA GLN A 258 9.69 -2.83 13.03
C GLN A 258 9.03 -4.02 13.72
N PHE A 259 7.82 -4.34 13.28
CA PHE A 259 7.03 -5.46 13.76
C PHE A 259 7.25 -6.67 12.85
N SER A 260 7.51 -7.83 13.44
CA SER A 260 7.70 -9.09 12.75
C SER A 260 6.86 -10.18 13.43
N GLU A 261 6.96 -11.42 12.96
CA GLU A 261 6.34 -12.51 13.71
C GLU A 261 6.99 -12.71 15.09
N ASP A 262 8.29 -12.44 15.19
CA ASP A 262 9.01 -12.58 16.45
C ASP A 262 8.58 -11.52 17.46
N THR A 263 8.14 -10.34 17.02
CA THR A 263 7.73 -9.29 17.96
C THR A 263 6.52 -9.70 18.77
N PHE A 264 5.44 -10.18 18.15
CA PHE A 264 4.27 -10.61 18.94
C PHE A 264 4.54 -11.91 19.73
N LYS A 265 5.41 -12.81 19.24
CA LYS A 265 5.84 -14.00 20.01
C LYS A 265 6.59 -13.59 21.29
N GLN A 266 7.48 -12.62 21.20
CA GLN A 266 8.25 -12.12 22.36
C GLN A 266 7.36 -11.37 23.36
N VAL A 267 6.39 -10.59 22.88
CA VAL A 267 5.38 -9.95 23.74
C VAL A 267 4.63 -11.01 24.53
N ILE A 268 4.11 -12.04 23.87
CA ILE A 268 3.32 -13.08 24.55
C ILE A 268 4.16 -13.87 25.55
N ALA A 269 5.42 -14.18 25.19
CA ALA A 269 6.37 -14.86 26.05
C ALA A 269 6.88 -14.02 27.24
N GLY A 270 6.49 -12.75 27.37
CA GLY A 270 6.88 -11.89 28.49
C GLY A 270 8.35 -11.46 28.50
N LYS A 271 9.01 -11.44 27.34
CA LYS A 271 10.46 -11.14 27.22
C LYS A 271 10.75 -9.70 26.77
N MET A 272 9.75 -8.82 26.71
CA MET A 272 9.79 -7.60 25.91
C MET A 272 9.59 -6.28 26.67
N ASP A 273 9.77 -6.27 27.99
CA ASP A 273 9.69 -5.05 28.81
C ASP A 273 10.72 -3.98 28.38
N ASP A 274 11.87 -4.41 27.84
CA ASP A 274 13.00 -3.51 27.56
C ASP A 274 12.96 -2.85 26.16
N LEU A 275 12.05 -3.26 25.25
CA LEU A 275 12.08 -2.81 23.84
C LEU A 275 11.19 -1.59 23.55
N PHE A 276 10.20 -1.30 24.39
CA PHE A 276 9.18 -0.27 24.09
C PHE A 276 9.27 0.99 24.94
N GLY A 277 10.12 1.02 25.97
CA GLY A 277 10.48 2.22 26.74
C GLY A 277 9.30 2.99 27.37
N ALA A 278 8.11 2.40 27.40
CA ALA A 278 6.92 2.99 27.99
C ALA A 278 6.74 2.38 29.38
N ASP A 279 6.48 3.23 30.39
CA ASP A 279 6.03 2.79 31.70
C ASP A 279 4.90 1.78 31.52
N ASP A 280 5.02 0.65 32.21
CA ASP A 280 4.21 -0.56 32.06
C ASP A 280 2.69 -0.28 32.20
N GLU A 281 2.33 0.85 32.79
CA GLU A 281 0.98 1.32 33.06
C GLU A 281 0.34 2.17 31.93
N THR A 282 1.12 2.70 30.99
CA THR A 282 0.58 3.62 29.95
C THR A 282 0.16 2.89 28.68
N ILE A 283 -1.14 2.99 28.35
CA ILE A 283 -1.70 2.50 27.07
C ILE A 283 -1.21 3.42 25.96
N THR A 284 -0.63 2.83 24.91
CA THR A 284 -0.16 3.62 23.74
C THR A 284 -1.34 4.10 22.88
N GLU A 285 -1.16 5.15 22.07
CA GLU A 285 -2.19 5.64 21.14
C GLU A 285 -2.71 4.49 20.24
N ALA A 286 -1.81 3.65 19.74
CA ALA A 286 -2.16 2.52 18.89
C ALA A 286 -2.98 1.44 19.62
N GLU A 287 -2.66 1.16 20.89
CA GLU A 287 -3.42 0.24 21.74
C GLU A 287 -4.82 0.78 22.06
N ALA A 288 -4.93 2.07 22.36
CA ALA A 288 -6.20 2.73 22.64
C ALA A 288 -7.15 2.67 21.43
N GLU A 289 -6.65 2.86 20.21
CA GLU A 289 -7.43 2.76 18.98
C GLU A 289 -8.00 1.35 18.78
N ILE A 290 -7.19 0.29 18.94
CA ILE A 290 -7.68 -1.10 18.84
C ILE A 290 -8.76 -1.36 19.91
N LEU A 291 -8.51 -0.97 21.15
CA LEU A 291 -9.50 -1.13 22.24
C LEU A 291 -10.79 -0.37 21.96
N MET A 292 -10.70 0.85 21.43
CA MET A 292 -11.88 1.65 21.07
C MET A 292 -12.74 0.92 20.05
N ILE A 293 -12.13 0.33 19.01
CA ILE A 293 -12.85 -0.41 17.97
C ILE A 293 -13.51 -1.67 18.53
N ILE A 294 -12.78 -2.44 19.35
CA ILE A 294 -13.30 -3.66 19.99
C ILE A 294 -14.49 -3.31 20.90
N ASN A 295 -14.36 -2.29 21.75
CA ASN A 295 -15.42 -1.85 22.66
C ASN A 295 -16.64 -1.30 21.89
N ARG A 296 -16.41 -0.49 20.85
CA ARG A 296 -17.49 0.06 20.03
C ARG A 296 -18.31 -1.06 19.38
N ARG A 297 -17.65 -2.06 18.80
CA ARG A 297 -18.32 -3.21 18.18
C ARG A 297 -19.08 -4.05 19.21
N LYS A 298 -18.48 -4.32 20.38
CA LYS A 298 -19.18 -5.01 21.48
C LYS A 298 -20.45 -4.26 21.92
N ASN A 299 -20.37 -2.93 22.07
CA ASN A 299 -21.52 -2.10 22.42
C ASN A 299 -22.62 -2.12 21.34
N GLN A 300 -22.26 -2.41 20.10
CA GLN A 300 -23.18 -2.62 18.97
C GLN A 300 -23.67 -4.08 18.85
N SER A 301 -23.29 -4.96 19.78
CA SER A 301 -23.52 -6.41 19.72
C SER A 301 -22.85 -7.12 18.54
N ASP A 302 -21.84 -6.49 17.94
CA ASP A 302 -21.05 -7.07 16.86
C ASP A 302 -19.85 -7.83 17.40
N ARG A 303 -19.59 -9.00 16.82
CA ARG A 303 -18.36 -9.76 17.07
C ARG A 303 -17.18 -9.07 16.38
N THR A 304 -16.00 -9.13 16.99
CA THR A 304 -14.76 -8.61 16.41
C THR A 304 -13.79 -9.75 16.20
N SER A 305 -13.49 -10.07 14.94
CA SER A 305 -12.49 -11.07 14.56
C SER A 305 -11.12 -10.42 14.30
N LEU A 306 -10.07 -11.24 14.28
CA LEU A 306 -8.75 -10.79 13.83
C LEU A 306 -8.83 -10.23 12.40
N ASN A 307 -9.60 -10.86 11.51
CA ASN A 307 -9.76 -10.38 10.14
C ASN A 307 -10.46 -9.01 10.05
N ASP A 308 -11.40 -8.71 10.96
CA ASP A 308 -12.05 -7.40 11.03
C ASP A 308 -11.05 -6.31 11.40
N LEU A 309 -10.22 -6.55 12.43
CA LEU A 309 -9.17 -5.61 12.83
C LEU A 309 -8.16 -5.41 11.70
N LYS A 310 -7.68 -6.49 11.07
CA LYS A 310 -6.78 -6.41 9.93
C LYS A 310 -7.37 -5.54 8.81
N THR A 311 -8.62 -5.81 8.42
CA THR A 311 -9.27 -5.08 7.33
C THR A 311 -9.50 -3.61 7.67
N PHE A 312 -9.82 -3.30 8.92
CA PHE A 312 -10.06 -1.93 9.38
C PHE A 312 -8.76 -1.11 9.45
N PHE A 313 -7.73 -1.64 10.12
CA PHE A 313 -6.47 -0.94 10.35
C PHE A 313 -5.52 -0.95 9.15
N SER A 314 -5.72 -1.82 8.15
CA SER A 314 -4.95 -1.75 6.90
C SER A 314 -5.44 -0.67 5.93
N LYS A 315 -6.61 -0.06 6.16
CA LYS A 315 -7.16 1.02 5.31
C LYS A 315 -6.81 2.41 5.82
N ARG A 316 -7.05 3.44 5.01
CA ARG A 316 -6.95 4.85 5.44
C ARG A 316 -7.90 5.14 6.62
N PRO A 317 -7.46 5.91 7.63
CA PRO A 317 -6.20 6.65 7.72
C PRO A 317 -5.03 5.89 8.40
N TYR A 318 -5.16 4.59 8.68
CA TYR A 318 -4.18 3.84 9.48
C TYR A 318 -3.05 3.22 8.63
N GLY A 319 -3.38 2.43 7.61
CA GLY A 319 -2.38 1.77 6.76
C GLY A 319 -1.44 0.83 7.50
N TRP A 320 -1.88 0.26 8.64
CA TRP A 320 -1.08 -0.63 9.45
C TRP A 320 -0.95 -2.01 8.80
N TYR A 321 0.27 -2.55 8.87
CA TYR A 321 0.58 -3.88 8.38
C TYR A 321 0.29 -4.93 9.45
N GLN A 322 0.03 -6.16 8.99
CA GLN A 322 -0.48 -7.24 9.81
C GLN A 322 0.31 -7.47 11.11
N ASN A 323 1.64 -7.53 11.03
CA ASN A 323 2.48 -7.81 12.21
C ASN A 323 2.43 -6.68 13.25
N ALA A 324 2.22 -5.43 12.83
CA ALA A 324 2.00 -4.33 13.76
C ALA A 324 0.69 -4.52 14.54
N ILE A 325 -0.39 -4.83 13.81
CA ILE A 325 -1.72 -5.10 14.41
C ILE A 325 -1.62 -6.26 15.40
N TRP A 326 -0.98 -7.37 15.02
CA TRP A 326 -0.78 -8.53 15.90
C TRP A 326 0.08 -8.23 17.11
N THR A 327 1.13 -7.42 16.97
CA THR A 327 1.96 -7.05 18.13
C THR A 327 1.17 -6.19 19.11
N ILE A 328 0.35 -5.25 18.63
CA ILE A 328 -0.49 -4.42 19.50
C ILE A 328 -1.58 -5.26 20.17
N VAL A 329 -2.21 -6.18 19.42
CA VAL A 329 -3.18 -7.14 19.96
C VAL A 329 -2.53 -8.01 21.05
N ALA A 330 -1.32 -8.52 20.81
CA ALA A 330 -0.57 -9.30 21.79
C ALA A 330 -0.28 -8.50 23.07
N LYS A 331 0.05 -7.20 22.95
CA LYS A 331 0.25 -6.34 24.12
C LYS A 331 -1.04 -6.16 24.93
N LEU A 332 -2.14 -5.88 24.25
CA LEU A 332 -3.46 -5.75 24.88
C LEU A 332 -3.89 -7.04 25.59
N TYR A 333 -3.61 -8.19 24.99
CA TYR A 333 -3.87 -9.50 25.58
C TYR A 333 -3.02 -9.71 26.84
N LYS A 334 -1.69 -9.49 26.79
CA LYS A 334 -0.82 -9.64 27.97
C LYS A 334 -1.12 -8.64 29.09
N ARG A 335 -1.65 -7.46 28.75
CA ARG A 335 -2.14 -6.46 29.70
C ARG A 335 -3.53 -6.77 30.28
N GLY A 336 -4.15 -7.90 29.92
CA GLY A 336 -5.47 -8.28 30.40
C GLY A 336 -6.59 -7.29 30.01
N LYS A 337 -6.43 -6.61 28.86
CA LYS A 337 -7.45 -5.68 28.33
C LYS A 337 -8.39 -6.37 27.36
N ILE A 338 -7.93 -7.45 26.74
CA ILE A 338 -8.71 -8.26 25.80
C ILE A 338 -8.49 -9.75 26.07
N GLU A 339 -9.54 -10.53 25.86
CA GLU A 339 -9.48 -11.98 25.77
C GLU A 339 -9.57 -12.40 24.30
N ILE A 340 -8.85 -13.46 23.94
CA ILE A 340 -8.87 -14.02 22.59
C ILE A 340 -9.54 -15.40 22.67
N LYS A 341 -10.56 -15.59 21.85
CA LYS A 341 -11.36 -16.82 21.81
C LYS A 341 -11.36 -17.44 20.42
N ARG A 342 -11.41 -18.77 20.36
CA ARG A 342 -11.62 -19.53 19.13
C ARG A 342 -12.63 -20.64 19.39
N ASP A 343 -13.67 -20.72 18.57
CA ASP A 343 -14.74 -21.72 18.70
C ASP A 343 -15.35 -21.77 20.13
N SER A 344 -15.44 -20.62 20.79
CA SER A 344 -15.91 -20.41 22.18
C SER A 344 -14.92 -20.76 23.30
N ASN A 345 -13.72 -21.26 22.98
CA ASN A 345 -12.67 -21.50 23.96
C ASN A 345 -11.76 -20.28 24.09
N VAL A 346 -11.49 -19.86 25.33
CA VAL A 346 -10.46 -18.85 25.63
C VAL A 346 -9.09 -19.47 25.35
N LEU A 347 -8.26 -18.76 24.59
CA LEU A 347 -6.94 -19.22 24.21
C LEU A 347 -5.90 -18.83 25.27
N GLU A 348 -4.97 -19.75 25.54
CA GLU A 348 -3.78 -19.49 26.34
C GLU A 348 -2.60 -19.03 25.46
N ASP A 349 -1.49 -18.61 26.07
CA ASP A 349 -0.35 -17.97 25.38
C ASP A 349 0.14 -18.71 24.12
N ILE A 350 0.30 -20.04 24.18
CA ILE A 350 0.76 -20.84 23.02
C ILE A 350 -0.29 -20.84 21.91
N ASP A 351 -1.57 -20.99 22.27
CA ASP A 351 -2.68 -21.04 21.31
C ASP A 351 -2.94 -19.67 20.69
N VAL A 352 -2.73 -18.58 21.44
CA VAL A 352 -2.78 -17.21 20.92
C VAL A 352 -1.70 -17.00 19.85
N ILE A 353 -0.45 -17.43 20.11
CA ILE A 353 0.62 -17.36 19.11
C ILE A 353 0.22 -18.12 17.84
N GLN A 354 -0.29 -19.34 17.97
CA GLN A 354 -0.74 -20.13 16.83
C GLN A 354 -1.90 -19.47 16.07
N ALA A 355 -2.83 -18.85 16.79
CA ALA A 355 -3.96 -18.13 16.19
C ALA A 355 -3.53 -16.89 15.41
N LEU A 356 -2.50 -16.16 15.87
CA LEU A 356 -1.94 -15.00 15.16
C LEU A 356 -1.09 -15.38 13.94
N LEU A 357 -0.49 -16.59 13.93
CA LEU A 357 0.28 -17.11 12.79
C LEU A 357 -0.61 -17.70 11.69
N ASN A 358 -1.72 -18.34 12.06
CA ASN A 358 -2.56 -19.07 11.11
C ASN A 358 -3.60 -18.16 10.44
N SER A 359 -3.28 -17.69 9.24
CA SER A 359 -4.14 -16.81 8.44
C SER A 359 -5.52 -17.38 8.13
N ASN A 360 -5.65 -18.71 7.99
CA ASN A 360 -6.95 -19.35 7.76
C ASN A 360 -7.88 -19.25 8.98
N GLY A 361 -7.33 -19.03 10.18
CA GLY A 361 -8.07 -18.91 11.43
C GLY A 361 -8.56 -17.49 11.74
N PHE A 362 -8.11 -16.46 11.03
CA PHE A 362 -8.34 -15.06 11.42
C PHE A 362 -9.83 -14.67 11.52
N SER A 363 -10.70 -15.26 10.70
CA SER A 363 -12.14 -15.00 10.76
C SER A 363 -12.82 -15.66 11.96
N ASN A 364 -12.26 -16.75 12.49
CA ASN A 364 -12.83 -17.54 13.58
C ASN A 364 -12.20 -17.21 14.95
N THR A 365 -11.09 -16.47 14.97
CA THR A 365 -10.47 -15.96 16.19
C THR A 365 -11.11 -14.62 16.57
N LEU A 366 -11.85 -14.62 17.68
CA LEU A 366 -12.59 -13.48 18.19
C LEU A 366 -11.82 -12.77 19.31
N LEU A 367 -11.96 -11.45 19.36
CA LEU A 367 -11.38 -10.59 20.40
C LEU A 367 -12.51 -9.95 21.19
N GLU A 368 -12.48 -10.11 22.50
CA GLU A 368 -13.46 -9.53 23.41
C GLU A 368 -12.75 -8.63 24.42
N PRO A 369 -13.27 -7.44 24.73
CA PRO A 369 -12.73 -6.62 25.79
C PRO A 369 -12.97 -7.33 27.13
N GLN A 370 -11.91 -7.45 27.91
CA GLN A 370 -11.99 -7.98 29.26
C GLN A 370 -12.63 -6.92 30.16
N ALA A 371 -13.56 -7.34 31.02
CA ALA A 371 -14.24 -6.43 31.92
C ALA A 371 -13.21 -5.83 32.89
N VAL A 372 -12.95 -4.53 32.76
CA VAL A 372 -12.18 -3.80 33.76
C VAL A 372 -13.10 -3.59 34.96
N ILE A 373 -12.96 -4.45 35.97
CA ILE A 373 -13.70 -4.31 37.22
C ILE A 373 -13.09 -3.12 37.97
N ASP A 374 -13.93 -2.13 38.34
CA ASP A 374 -13.48 -0.94 39.06
C ASP A 374 -12.76 -1.36 40.36
N PRO A 375 -11.48 -0.98 40.56
CA PRO A 375 -10.74 -1.28 41.78
C PRO A 375 -11.46 -0.81 43.06
N ARG A 376 -12.30 0.23 42.96
CA ARG A 376 -13.16 0.69 44.07
C ARG A 376 -14.17 -0.38 44.48
N LEU A 377 -14.78 -1.08 43.53
CA LEU A 377 -15.71 -2.17 43.80
C LEU A 377 -15.00 -3.35 44.45
N VAL A 378 -13.78 -3.68 44.02
CA VAL A 378 -12.96 -4.72 44.66
C VAL A 378 -12.62 -4.34 46.09
N LYS A 379 -12.22 -3.09 46.34
CA LYS A 379 -11.93 -2.59 47.68
C LYS A 379 -13.17 -2.60 48.58
N GLN A 380 -14.31 -2.15 48.06
CA GLN A 380 -15.59 -2.20 48.78
C GLN A 380 -15.99 -3.63 49.12
N LEU A 381 -15.86 -4.58 48.18
CA LEU A 381 -16.16 -5.99 48.43
C LEU A 381 -15.24 -6.60 49.50
N LYS A 382 -13.96 -6.22 49.52
CA LYS A 382 -13.02 -6.62 50.58
C LYS A 382 -13.38 -6.04 51.94
N THR A 383 -13.82 -4.78 52.00
CA THR A 383 -14.31 -4.16 53.24
C THR A 383 -15.54 -4.91 53.76
N VAL A 384 -16.51 -5.19 52.89
CA VAL A 384 -17.70 -5.98 53.26
C VAL A 384 -17.32 -7.40 53.70
N TYR A 385 -16.38 -8.05 53.01
CA TYR A 385 -15.83 -9.36 53.42
C TYR A 385 -15.26 -9.30 54.85
N ALA A 386 -14.45 -8.27 55.15
CA ALA A 386 -13.83 -8.11 56.46
C ALA A 386 -14.84 -7.81 57.56
N GLU A 387 -15.84 -6.96 57.29
CA GLU A 387 -16.88 -6.62 58.25
C GLU A 387 -17.85 -7.79 58.51
N ALA A 388 -18.19 -8.57 57.47
CA ALA A 388 -19.14 -9.67 57.59
C ALA A 388 -18.55 -10.91 58.28
N PHE A 389 -17.26 -11.19 58.07
CA PHE A 389 -16.62 -12.43 58.55
C PHE A 389 -15.52 -12.20 59.60
N ASN A 390 -15.20 -10.96 59.96
CA ASN A 390 -14.07 -10.60 60.83
C ASN A 390 -12.72 -11.17 60.35
N GLU A 391 -12.56 -11.36 59.04
CA GLU A 391 -11.35 -11.90 58.40
C GLU A 391 -10.95 -11.06 57.19
N ASN A 392 -9.66 -10.84 56.96
CA ASN A 392 -9.21 -10.13 55.77
C ASN A 392 -9.15 -11.07 54.55
N CYS A 393 -9.64 -10.61 53.39
CA CYS A 393 -9.49 -11.34 52.14
C CYS A 393 -8.05 -11.20 51.60
N SER A 394 -7.35 -12.33 51.44
CA SER A 394 -5.95 -12.38 50.96
C SER A 394 -5.81 -12.23 49.43
N PHE A 395 -6.90 -12.41 48.68
CA PHE A 395 -6.90 -12.32 47.22
C PHE A 395 -6.95 -10.86 46.76
N ASN A 396 -6.36 -10.55 45.61
CA ASN A 396 -6.37 -9.20 45.02
C ASN A 396 -7.13 -9.11 43.71
N ASP A 397 -7.25 -10.22 42.97
CA ASP A 397 -8.04 -10.28 41.76
C ASP A 397 -9.55 -10.21 42.06
N ALA A 398 -10.29 -9.46 41.25
CA ALA A 398 -11.71 -9.22 41.47
C ALA A 398 -12.55 -10.51 41.45
N LYS A 399 -12.20 -11.46 40.57
CA LYS A 399 -12.90 -12.74 40.45
C LYS A 399 -12.61 -13.64 41.65
N ASP A 400 -11.35 -13.66 42.10
CA ASP A 400 -10.94 -14.44 43.26
C ASP A 400 -11.54 -13.91 44.56
N VAL A 401 -11.58 -12.58 44.75
CA VAL A 401 -12.24 -11.95 45.90
C VAL A 401 -13.74 -12.26 45.91
N ALA A 402 -14.41 -12.20 44.75
CA ALA A 402 -15.83 -12.55 44.64
C ALA A 402 -16.09 -14.03 44.95
N ASN A 403 -15.24 -14.93 44.46
CA ASN A 403 -15.35 -16.36 44.75
C ASN A 403 -15.11 -16.69 46.22
N ALA A 404 -14.12 -16.05 46.86
CA ALA A 404 -13.86 -16.20 48.28
C ALA A 404 -15.05 -15.73 49.13
N PHE A 405 -15.61 -14.55 48.81
CA PHE A 405 -16.81 -14.03 49.49
C PHE A 405 -18.01 -14.98 49.34
N LYS A 406 -18.24 -15.51 48.14
CA LYS A 406 -19.31 -16.48 47.88
C LYS A 406 -19.09 -17.80 48.63
N GLY A 407 -17.85 -18.26 48.77
CA GLY A 407 -17.49 -19.42 49.57
C GLY A 407 -17.90 -19.24 51.03
N LYS A 408 -17.49 -18.13 51.65
CA LYS A 408 -17.83 -17.79 53.05
C LYS A 408 -19.33 -17.60 53.28
N LEU A 409 -20.05 -17.00 52.33
CA LEU A 409 -21.51 -16.90 52.41
C LEU A 409 -22.20 -18.28 52.41
N LYS A 410 -21.65 -19.26 51.67
CA LYS A 410 -22.18 -20.64 51.69
C LYS A 410 -21.93 -21.34 53.02
N GLU A 411 -20.75 -21.16 53.60
CA GLU A 411 -20.41 -21.69 54.94
C GLU A 411 -21.37 -21.10 55.99
N LEU A 412 -21.51 -19.78 56.01
CA LEU A 412 -22.42 -19.09 56.94
C LEU A 412 -23.88 -19.53 56.76
N HIS A 413 -24.34 -19.70 55.52
CA HIS A 413 -25.68 -20.20 55.24
C HIS A 413 -25.88 -21.64 55.77
N ALA A 414 -24.85 -22.49 55.67
CA ALA A 414 -24.89 -23.84 56.20
C ALA A 414 -24.95 -23.84 57.74
N GLU A 415 -24.14 -23.02 58.40
CA GLU A 415 -24.14 -22.86 59.87
C GLU A 415 -25.50 -22.37 60.38
N ILE A 416 -26.07 -21.32 59.76
CA ILE A 416 -27.39 -20.80 60.13
C ILE A 416 -28.48 -21.85 59.91
N SER A 417 -28.37 -22.65 58.84
CA SER A 417 -29.32 -23.75 58.58
C SER A 417 -29.24 -24.84 59.65
N GLN A 418 -28.05 -25.15 60.16
CA GLN A 418 -27.87 -26.10 61.26
C GLN A 418 -28.41 -25.55 62.60
N LEU A 419 -28.22 -24.26 62.87
CA LEU A 419 -28.76 -23.61 64.06
C LEU A 419 -30.29 -23.59 64.02
N LEU A 420 -30.88 -23.22 62.88
CA LEU A 420 -32.34 -23.24 62.68
C LEU A 420 -32.93 -24.66 62.77
N ALA A 421 -32.16 -25.71 62.50
CA ALA A 421 -32.63 -27.09 62.71
C ALA A 421 -32.86 -27.41 64.21
N ARG A 422 -32.26 -26.64 65.13
CA ARG A 422 -32.47 -26.73 66.60
C ARG A 422 -33.54 -25.75 67.11
N GLN A 423 -34.31 -25.13 66.23
CA GLN A 423 -35.34 -24.15 66.58
C GLN A 423 -36.43 -24.73 67.49
N SER A 424 -36.69 -26.03 67.41
CA SER A 424 -37.62 -26.75 68.29
C SER A 424 -37.15 -26.79 69.75
N ASP A 425 -35.83 -26.77 70.00
CA ASP A 425 -35.24 -26.80 71.34
C ASP A 425 -34.96 -25.38 71.86
N LEU A 426 -34.72 -24.42 70.96
CA LEU A 426 -34.35 -23.04 71.27
C LEU A 426 -35.18 -22.05 70.42
N PRO A 427 -36.38 -21.63 70.89
CA PRO A 427 -37.32 -20.82 70.10
C PRO A 427 -36.78 -19.46 69.62
N PHE A 428 -35.79 -18.88 70.32
CA PHE A 428 -35.18 -17.60 69.94
C PHE A 428 -34.42 -17.66 68.61
N LEU A 429 -34.05 -18.86 68.14
CA LEU A 429 -33.38 -19.05 66.85
C LEU A 429 -34.27 -18.71 65.64
N SER A 430 -35.59 -18.59 65.84
CA SER A 430 -36.52 -18.10 64.82
C SER A 430 -36.17 -16.70 64.28
N SER A 431 -35.47 -15.87 65.06
CA SER A 431 -34.96 -14.56 64.64
C SER A 431 -33.94 -14.63 63.50
N LEU A 432 -33.30 -15.78 63.28
CA LEU A 432 -32.30 -15.98 62.21
C LEU A 432 -32.92 -16.25 60.83
N LEU A 433 -34.25 -16.45 60.74
CA LEU A 433 -34.93 -16.71 59.47
C LEU A 433 -34.76 -15.56 58.47
N GLY A 434 -34.96 -14.31 58.91
CA GLY A 434 -34.77 -13.13 58.05
C GLY A 434 -33.32 -12.93 57.60
N PHE A 435 -32.36 -13.29 58.45
CA PHE A 435 -30.94 -13.25 58.09
C PHE A 435 -30.58 -14.35 57.08
N LYS A 436 -31.14 -15.56 57.23
CA LYS A 436 -30.99 -16.64 56.26
C LYS A 436 -31.52 -16.25 54.88
N GLU A 437 -32.71 -15.65 54.80
CA GLU A 437 -33.28 -15.17 53.53
C GLU A 437 -32.39 -14.10 52.87
N THR A 438 -31.81 -13.21 53.66
CA THR A 438 -30.88 -12.18 53.16
C THR A 438 -29.64 -12.82 52.54
N ILE A 439 -29.05 -13.83 53.19
CA ILE A 439 -27.90 -14.58 52.67
C ILE A 439 -28.28 -15.40 51.43
N SER A 440 -29.45 -16.03 51.42
CA SER A 440 -29.94 -16.77 50.25
C SER A 440 -30.08 -15.84 49.04
N ASN A 441 -30.65 -14.64 49.22
CA ASN A 441 -30.79 -13.64 48.16
C ASN A 441 -29.42 -13.12 47.66
N ALA A 442 -28.46 -12.92 48.57
CA ALA A 442 -27.09 -12.53 48.20
C ALA A 442 -26.35 -13.64 47.40
N ASN A 443 -26.69 -14.91 47.64
CA ASN A 443 -26.10 -16.06 46.93
C ASN A 443 -26.70 -16.27 45.53
N VAL A 444 -27.88 -15.68 45.26
CA VAL A 444 -28.67 -15.87 44.03
C VAL A 444 -28.28 -14.90 42.91
N PHE A 445 -27.38 -13.94 43.09
CA PHE A 445 -26.88 -13.12 41.96
C PHE A 445 -26.17 -13.99 40.89
N PRO A 446 -26.77 -14.21 39.70
CA PRO A 446 -26.21 -15.10 38.67
C PRO A 446 -25.39 -14.36 37.61
N TYR A 447 -25.00 -13.10 37.82
CA TYR A 447 -24.36 -12.29 36.76
C TYR A 447 -22.99 -11.76 37.20
N MET A 448 -22.00 -12.64 37.18
CA MET A 448 -20.59 -12.30 36.93
C MET A 448 -19.96 -13.33 35.98
N ASN A 449 -20.70 -13.69 34.92
CA ASN A 449 -20.22 -14.38 33.74
C ASN A 449 -21.05 -13.88 32.54
N SER A 450 -20.71 -12.69 32.04
CA SER A 450 -21.09 -12.18 30.72
C SER A 450 -20.28 -10.94 30.40
#